data_AF-E8MZ88-F1
#
_entry.id   AF-E8MZ88-F1
#
_cell.length_a   1.000
_cell.length_b   1.000
_cell.length_c   1.000
_cell.angle_alpha   90.00
_cell.angle_beta   90.00
_cell.angle_gamma   90.00
#
_symmetry.space_group_name_H-M   'P 1'
#
loop_
_entity.id
_entity.type
_entity.pdbx_description
1 polymer ?
#
loop_
_entity_poly.entity_id
_entity_poly.type
_entity_poly.pdbx_seq_one_letter_code
_entity_poly.pdbx_strand_id
1 'polypeptide(L)'
;MRLSGWDVLSIVLLAGMAFLILIFSIIFINPYVMINPYPPPTPVPTLFVPSPTATLRALPTIARTSPFEVPTATPRPLRPTSTLPPTATGFRLPTFTPTPTRTSTPTNTRTPTNTPTFTVPPTYTSTPVTPSPTPVTPTEPVSTIYPPSP
;
A
#
# COMPACT_ATOMS: atom_id res chain seq x y z
N MET A 1 -9.22 40.90 -9.30
CA MET A 1 -8.11 39.92 -9.39
C MET A 1 -8.67 38.69 -10.08
N ARG A 2 -8.07 38.23 -11.19
CA ARG A 2 -8.56 37.05 -11.91
C ARG A 2 -7.98 35.81 -11.23
N LEU A 3 -8.84 34.93 -10.73
CA LEU A 3 -8.42 33.62 -10.21
C LEU A 3 -7.85 32.82 -11.38
N SER A 4 -6.59 32.39 -11.27
CA SER A 4 -5.98 31.48 -12.23
C SER A 4 -6.53 30.06 -12.01
N GLY A 5 -6.57 29.25 -13.06
CA GLY A 5 -6.95 27.83 -12.92
C GLY A 5 -6.04 27.08 -11.93
N TRP A 6 -4.77 27.49 -11.85
CA TRP A 6 -3.80 26.97 -10.88
C TRP A 6 -4.15 27.35 -9.44
N ASP A 7 -4.64 28.58 -9.20
CA ASP A 7 -5.08 29.01 -7.87
C ASP A 7 -6.27 28.18 -7.39
N VAL A 8 -7.22 27.90 -8.29
CA VAL A 8 -8.39 27.06 -7.98
C VAL A 8 -7.96 25.64 -7.62
N LEU A 9 -7.04 25.05 -8.40
CA LEU A 9 -6.52 23.71 -8.11
C LEU A 9 -5.83 23.64 -6.75
N SER A 10 -5.01 24.64 -6.42
CA SER A 10 -4.35 24.72 -5.12
C SER A 10 -5.35 24.86 -3.96
N ILE A 11 -6.41 25.65 -4.13
CA ILE A 11 -7.46 25.81 -3.11
C ILE A 11 -8.22 24.49 -2.89
N VAL A 12 -8.59 23.79 -3.96
CA VAL A 12 -9.29 22.49 -3.86
C VAL A 12 -8.39 21.44 -3.21
N LEU A 13 -7.10 21.39 -3.57
CA LEU A 13 -6.13 20.49 -2.94
C LEU A 13 -6.00 20.77 -1.45
N LEU A 14 -5.88 22.06 -1.07
CA LEU A 14 -5.76 22.48 0.32
C LEU A 14 -7.01 22.11 1.12
N ALA A 15 -8.20 22.34 0.56
CA ALA A 15 -9.47 21.96 1.18
C ALA A 15 -9.58 20.43 1.35
N GLY A 16 -9.16 19.66 0.34
CA GLY A 16 -9.12 18.20 0.41
C GLY A 16 -8.18 17.69 1.50
N MET A 17 -6.98 18.28 1.63
CA MET A 17 -6.04 17.94 2.69
C MET A 17 -6.57 18.29 4.08
N ALA A 18 -7.17 19.48 4.24
CA ALA A 18 -7.80 19.88 5.49
C ALA A 18 -8.93 18.92 5.90
N PHE A 19 -9.73 18.46 4.93
CA PHE A 19 -10.78 17.47 5.15
C PHE A 19 -10.24 16.11 5.59
N LEU A 20 -9.16 15.62 4.95
CA LEU A 20 -8.51 14.38 5.37
C LEU A 20 -7.94 14.48 6.79
N ILE A 21 -7.25 15.60 7.11
CA ILE A 21 -6.73 15.86 8.46
C ILE A 21 -7.87 15.80 9.48
N LEU A 22 -9.01 16.45 9.19
CA LEU A 22 -10.17 16.43 10.07
C LEU A 22 -10.71 15.00 10.29
N ILE A 23 -10.86 14.20 9.23
CA ILE A 23 -11.29 12.80 9.34
C ILE A 23 -10.33 12.01 10.23
N PHE A 24 -9.02 12.08 9.96
CA PHE A 24 -8.04 11.35 10.75
C PHE A 24 -8.04 11.82 12.21
N SER A 25 -8.12 13.13 12.48
CA SER A 25 -8.24 13.66 13.84
C SER A 25 -9.45 13.12 14.58
N ILE A 26 -10.62 13.04 13.94
CA ILE A 26 -11.83 12.47 14.54
C ILE A 26 -11.62 11.00 14.90
N ILE A 27 -11.02 10.22 13.99
CA ILE A 27 -10.71 8.79 14.23
C ILE A 27 -9.72 8.62 15.40
N PHE A 28 -8.70 9.48 15.51
CA PHE A 28 -7.73 9.41 16.61
C PHE A 28 -8.32 9.80 17.97
N ILE A 29 -9.22 10.79 18.00
CA ILE A 29 -9.90 11.22 19.25
C ILE A 29 -10.90 10.17 19.70
N ASN A 30 -11.67 9.61 18.77
CA ASN A 30 -12.64 8.57 19.03
C ASN A 30 -12.50 7.43 18.01
N PRO A 31 -11.80 6.33 18.35
CA PRO A 31 -11.56 5.25 17.42
C PRO A 31 -12.82 4.41 17.11
N TYR A 32 -13.92 4.64 17.83
CA TYR A 32 -15.18 3.90 17.65
C TYR A 32 -16.16 4.57 16.68
N VAL A 33 -15.74 5.61 15.94
CA VAL A 33 -16.60 6.25 14.92
C VAL A 33 -16.85 5.32 13.72
N MET A 34 -18.07 5.38 13.16
CA MET A 34 -18.49 4.53 12.03
C MET A 34 -17.63 4.70 10.75
N ILE A 35 -16.98 5.86 10.60
CA ILE A 35 -16.11 6.14 9.44
C ILE A 35 -14.71 5.51 9.59
N ASN A 36 -14.35 5.01 10.78
CA ASN A 36 -13.06 4.35 10.98
C ASN A 36 -13.10 2.94 10.37
N PRO A 37 -12.32 2.64 9.31
CA PRO A 37 -12.27 1.31 8.72
C PRO A 37 -11.60 0.26 9.63
N TYR A 38 -10.93 0.70 10.70
CA TYR A 38 -10.23 -0.16 11.64
C TYR A 38 -10.70 0.11 13.08
N PRO A 39 -11.94 -0.26 13.44
CA PRO A 39 -12.41 -0.14 14.81
C PRO A 39 -11.57 -1.03 15.75
N PRO A 40 -11.34 -0.61 17.01
CA PRO A 40 -10.65 -1.44 18.00
C PRO A 40 -11.36 -2.79 18.18
N PRO A 41 -10.62 -3.87 18.52
CA PRO A 41 -11.23 -5.16 18.83
C PRO A 41 -12.26 -5.02 19.95
N THR A 42 -13.46 -5.57 19.75
CA THR A 42 -14.46 -5.65 20.80
C THR A 42 -13.93 -6.53 21.94
N PRO A 43 -14.09 -6.12 23.22
CA PRO A 43 -13.66 -6.95 24.34
C PRO A 43 -14.34 -8.33 24.27
N VAL A 44 -13.56 -9.39 24.46
CA VAL A 44 -14.09 -10.76 24.58
C VAL A 44 -15.01 -10.79 25.81
N PRO A 45 -16.21 -11.38 25.73
CA PRO A 45 -17.09 -11.50 26.89
C PRO A 45 -16.34 -12.20 28.02
N THR A 46 -16.31 -11.57 29.20
CA THR A 46 -15.71 -12.18 30.38
C THR A 46 -16.60 -13.35 30.79
N LEU A 47 -16.08 -14.57 30.66
CA LEU A 47 -16.77 -15.74 31.20
C LEU A 47 -16.76 -15.60 32.71
N PHE A 48 -17.93 -15.38 33.31
CA PHE A 48 -18.07 -15.36 34.77
C PHE A 48 -17.84 -16.79 35.28
N VAL A 49 -16.60 -17.13 35.58
CA VAL A 49 -16.28 -18.35 36.32
C VAL A 49 -16.68 -18.09 37.76
N PRO A 50 -17.73 -18.74 38.30
CA PRO A 50 -18.01 -18.63 39.72
C PRO A 50 -16.77 -19.07 40.48
N SER A 51 -16.33 -18.26 41.46
CA SER A 51 -15.24 -18.64 42.35
C SER A 51 -15.57 -20.02 42.95
N PRO A 52 -14.61 -20.97 42.99
CA PRO A 52 -14.85 -22.25 43.64
C PRO A 52 -15.27 -21.96 45.07
N THR A 53 -16.55 -22.12 45.35
CA THR A 53 -17.09 -22.01 46.70
C THR A 53 -16.37 -23.08 47.50
N ALA A 54 -15.66 -22.68 48.56
CA ALA A 54 -14.86 -23.60 49.36
C ALA A 54 -15.80 -24.69 49.93
N THR A 55 -15.79 -25.86 49.30
CA THR A 55 -16.51 -27.03 49.82
C THR A 55 -15.87 -27.38 51.15
N LEU A 56 -16.66 -27.33 52.23
CA LEU A 56 -16.23 -27.75 53.56
C LEU A 56 -15.73 -29.21 53.46
N ARG A 57 -14.46 -29.43 53.82
CA ARG A 57 -13.80 -30.75 53.76
C ARG A 57 -14.43 -31.76 54.72
N ALA A 58 -15.17 -31.28 55.71
CA ALA A 58 -15.97 -32.09 56.62
C ALA A 58 -17.27 -31.38 56.93
N LEU A 59 -18.35 -32.14 57.12
CA LEU A 59 -19.58 -31.61 57.69
C LEU A 59 -19.28 -31.10 59.11
N PRO A 60 -19.94 -30.03 59.58
CA PRO A 60 -19.86 -29.63 60.98
C PRO A 60 -20.24 -30.82 61.86
N THR A 61 -19.38 -31.14 62.83
CA THR A 61 -19.67 -32.10 63.89
C THR A 61 -20.85 -31.56 64.68
N ILE A 62 -22.05 -32.07 64.40
CA ILE A 62 -23.20 -31.86 65.28
C ILE A 62 -22.90 -32.55 66.60
N ALA A 63 -22.57 -31.77 67.62
CA ALA A 63 -22.49 -32.25 68.99
C ALA A 63 -23.87 -32.80 69.38
N ARG A 64 -23.96 -34.12 69.48
CA ARG A 64 -25.18 -34.81 69.89
C ARG A 64 -25.26 -34.79 71.42
N THR A 65 -25.92 -33.79 71.96
CA THR A 65 -26.38 -33.80 73.35
C THR A 65 -27.79 -33.24 73.43
N SER A 66 -28.79 -34.13 73.43
CA SER A 66 -29.99 -34.00 74.28
C SER A 66 -30.77 -35.32 74.25
N PRO A 67 -31.10 -35.92 75.40
CA PRO A 67 -31.97 -37.09 75.45
C PRO A 67 -33.45 -36.67 75.37
N PHE A 68 -34.14 -37.25 74.39
CA PHE A 68 -35.59 -37.46 74.33
C PHE A 68 -36.51 -36.22 74.24
N GLU A 69 -36.82 -35.81 73.01
CA GLU A 69 -38.11 -35.17 72.68
C GLU A 69 -38.79 -35.96 71.55
N VAL A 70 -40.11 -36.12 71.68
CA VAL A 70 -41.03 -36.91 70.85
C VAL A 70 -40.90 -36.55 69.36
N PRO A 71 -40.87 -37.52 68.42
CA PRO A 71 -40.66 -37.19 67.01
C PRO A 71 -41.92 -36.56 66.40
N THR A 72 -41.88 -35.25 66.19
CA THR A 72 -42.76 -34.58 65.21
C THR A 72 -42.27 -34.95 63.81
N ALA A 73 -43.19 -35.31 62.91
CA ALA A 73 -42.87 -35.76 61.55
C ALA A 73 -42.14 -34.67 60.73
N THR A 74 -40.82 -34.70 60.76
CA THR A 74 -39.97 -33.84 59.92
C THR A 74 -39.97 -34.37 58.48
N PRO A 75 -40.22 -33.53 57.46
CA PRO A 75 -40.11 -33.97 56.07
C PRO A 75 -38.68 -34.41 55.77
N ARG A 76 -38.54 -35.63 55.24
CA ARG A 76 -37.26 -36.23 54.90
C ARG A 76 -36.57 -35.38 53.82
N PRO A 77 -35.32 -34.92 54.03
CA PRO A 77 -34.60 -34.22 52.98
C PRO A 77 -34.40 -35.15 51.78
N LEU A 78 -34.69 -34.64 50.58
CA LEU A 78 -34.50 -35.37 49.33
C LEU A 78 -33.03 -35.78 49.19
N ARG A 79 -32.79 -37.03 48.79
CA ARG A 79 -31.44 -37.54 48.54
C ARG A 79 -30.82 -36.75 47.39
N PRO A 80 -29.59 -36.21 47.52
CA PRO A 80 -28.94 -35.51 46.43
C PRO A 80 -28.80 -36.44 45.21
N THR A 81 -29.23 -35.95 44.06
CA THR A 81 -29.11 -36.63 42.77
C THR A 81 -27.67 -36.52 42.27
N SER A 82 -27.15 -37.57 41.64
CA SER A 82 -25.85 -37.59 40.98
C SER A 82 -25.76 -36.50 39.91
N THR A 83 -24.89 -35.51 40.10
CA THR A 83 -24.49 -34.58 39.03
C THR A 83 -23.59 -35.29 38.03
N LEU A 84 -23.80 -35.06 36.72
CA LEU A 84 -22.95 -35.62 35.67
C LEU A 84 -21.49 -35.13 35.81
N PRO A 85 -20.49 -35.95 35.42
CA PRO A 85 -19.09 -35.53 35.40
C PRO A 85 -18.88 -34.40 34.38
N PRO A 86 -17.93 -33.49 34.61
CA PRO A 86 -17.65 -32.40 33.69
C PRO A 86 -17.22 -32.94 32.32
N THR A 87 -17.80 -32.39 31.26
CA THR A 87 -17.43 -32.74 29.88
C THR A 87 -16.25 -31.88 29.44
N ALA A 88 -15.17 -32.50 28.96
CA ALA A 88 -14.00 -31.78 28.45
C ALA A 88 -14.36 -31.05 27.15
N THR A 89 -14.48 -29.73 27.20
CA THR A 89 -14.61 -28.88 26.01
C THR A 89 -13.22 -28.56 25.48
N GLY A 90 -12.90 -29.03 24.27
CA GLY A 90 -11.63 -28.74 23.62
C GLY A 90 -11.49 -27.24 23.33
N PHE A 91 -10.50 -26.60 23.95
CA PHE A 91 -10.12 -25.22 23.66
C PHE A 91 -8.94 -25.20 22.69
N ARG A 92 -9.03 -24.41 21.62
CA ARG A 92 -7.96 -24.19 20.64
C ARG A 92 -7.72 -22.69 20.53
N LEU A 93 -6.49 -22.25 20.80
CA LEU A 93 -6.06 -20.88 20.54
C LEU A 93 -5.76 -20.73 19.05
N PRO A 94 -6.36 -19.76 18.34
CA PRO A 94 -5.91 -19.42 17.00
C PRO A 94 -4.55 -18.72 17.09
N THR A 95 -3.50 -19.36 16.55
CA THR A 95 -2.19 -18.73 16.37
C THR A 95 -2.11 -18.17 14.96
N PHE A 96 -1.80 -16.88 14.85
CA PHE A 96 -1.45 -16.26 13.58
C PHE A 96 -0.01 -16.65 13.20
N THR A 97 0.16 -17.42 12.12
CA THR A 97 1.48 -17.69 11.53
C THR A 97 1.73 -16.66 10.43
N PRO A 98 2.71 -15.74 10.59
CA PRO A 98 3.03 -14.79 9.52
C PRO A 98 3.58 -15.55 8.31
N THR A 99 2.97 -15.35 7.14
CA THR A 99 3.48 -15.88 5.87
C THR A 99 4.57 -14.94 5.36
N PRO A 100 5.80 -15.40 5.07
CA PRO A 100 6.84 -14.54 4.54
C PRO A 100 6.43 -14.01 3.16
N THR A 101 6.35 -12.69 3.02
CA THR A 101 6.05 -12.03 1.75
C THR A 101 7.35 -11.92 0.94
N ARG A 102 7.35 -12.37 -0.32
CA ARG A 102 8.50 -12.19 -1.22
C ARG A 102 8.60 -10.71 -1.63
N THR A 103 9.62 -10.02 -1.14
CA THR A 103 9.96 -8.67 -1.59
C THR A 103 10.75 -8.76 -2.89
N SER A 104 10.27 -8.13 -3.97
CA SER A 104 11.05 -7.99 -5.20
C SER A 104 12.16 -6.96 -4.99
N THR A 105 13.42 -7.35 -5.13
CA THR A 105 14.56 -6.43 -5.11
C THR A 105 14.55 -5.57 -6.38
N PRO A 106 14.65 -4.23 -6.29
CA PRO A 106 14.76 -3.39 -7.48
C PRO A 106 16.07 -3.66 -8.22
N THR A 107 16.00 -3.89 -9.53
CA THR A 107 17.16 -4.03 -10.40
C THR A 107 17.61 -2.66 -10.89
N ASN A 108 18.89 -2.31 -10.69
CA ASN A 108 19.46 -1.10 -11.25
C ASN A 108 19.37 -1.13 -12.78
N THR A 109 18.55 -0.26 -13.35
CA THR A 109 18.45 -0.08 -14.82
C THR A 109 19.54 0.89 -15.24
N ARG A 110 20.43 0.47 -16.15
CA ARG A 110 21.45 1.37 -16.71
C ARG A 110 20.77 2.40 -17.61
N THR A 111 20.87 3.67 -17.26
CA THR A 111 20.42 4.78 -18.12
C THR A 111 21.39 4.94 -19.29
N PRO A 112 20.93 4.93 -20.57
CA PRO A 112 21.81 5.24 -21.69
C PRO A 112 22.19 6.71 -21.66
N THR A 113 23.50 7.00 -21.61
CA THR A 113 24.03 8.36 -21.75
C THR A 113 24.05 8.72 -23.24
N ASN A 114 23.23 9.69 -23.65
CA ASN A 114 23.32 10.26 -24.99
C ASN A 114 24.58 11.12 -25.10
N THR A 115 25.60 10.62 -25.78
CA THR A 115 26.82 11.39 -26.10
C THR A 115 26.52 12.34 -27.26
N PRO A 116 26.64 13.67 -27.10
CA PRO A 116 26.47 14.59 -28.21
C PRO A 116 27.59 14.40 -29.24
N THR A 117 27.22 14.12 -30.49
CA THR A 117 28.16 14.11 -31.61
C THR A 117 28.21 15.52 -32.20
N PHE A 118 29.36 16.17 -32.11
CA PHE A 118 29.59 17.46 -32.77
C PHE A 118 29.98 17.20 -34.22
N THR A 119 29.09 17.56 -35.16
CA THR A 119 29.41 17.57 -36.59
C THR A 119 30.05 18.91 -36.95
N VAL A 120 31.33 18.89 -37.31
CA VAL A 120 32.02 20.08 -37.82
C VAL A 120 31.50 20.37 -39.23
N PRO A 121 31.00 21.58 -39.54
CA PRO A 121 30.53 21.92 -40.87
C PRO A 121 31.69 21.93 -41.88
N PRO A 122 31.43 21.61 -43.17
CA PRO A 122 32.48 21.64 -44.18
C PRO A 122 32.99 23.06 -44.40
N THR A 123 34.30 23.25 -44.32
CA THR A 123 34.95 24.51 -44.70
C THR A 123 34.97 24.62 -46.21
N TYR A 124 34.30 25.63 -46.76
CA TYR A 124 34.37 25.92 -48.19
C TYR A 124 35.70 26.62 -48.52
N THR A 125 36.59 25.90 -49.21
CA THR A 125 37.79 26.48 -49.82
C THR A 125 37.39 27.18 -51.11
N SER A 126 37.51 28.51 -51.15
CA SER A 126 37.32 29.25 -52.40
C SER A 126 38.52 29.01 -53.32
N THR A 127 38.30 28.33 -54.44
CA THR A 127 39.30 28.17 -55.49
C THR A 127 39.58 29.54 -56.13
N PRO A 128 40.84 30.00 -56.23
CA PRO A 128 41.15 31.22 -56.95
C PRO A 128 40.78 31.07 -58.43
N VAL A 129 40.03 32.02 -58.96
CA VAL A 129 39.59 32.03 -60.36
C VAL A 129 40.78 32.47 -61.21
N THR A 130 41.32 31.57 -62.02
CA THR A 130 42.31 31.91 -63.04
C THR A 130 41.61 32.68 -64.17
N PRO A 131 42.08 33.88 -64.58
CA PRO A 131 41.46 34.58 -65.70
C PRO A 131 41.67 33.82 -67.01
N SER A 132 40.57 33.58 -67.72
CA SER A 132 40.53 32.95 -69.04
C SER A 132 41.15 33.88 -70.10
N PRO A 133 41.95 33.38 -71.06
CA PRO A 133 42.41 34.20 -72.18
C PRO A 133 41.26 34.52 -73.15
N THR A 134 41.31 35.75 -73.68
CA THR A 134 40.36 36.40 -74.58
C THR A 134 40.06 35.59 -75.85
N PRO A 135 38.81 35.54 -76.37
CA PRO A 135 38.52 34.90 -77.65
C PRO A 135 38.98 35.77 -78.83
N VAL A 136 39.68 35.18 -79.79
CA VAL A 136 40.03 35.81 -81.08
C VAL A 136 38.88 35.68 -82.08
N THR A 137 38.50 36.81 -82.68
CA THR A 137 37.47 36.97 -83.72
C THR A 137 37.92 36.38 -85.08
N PRO A 138 37.04 35.68 -85.83
CA PRO A 138 37.39 35.14 -87.15
C PRO A 138 37.20 36.17 -88.27
N THR A 139 38.17 36.26 -89.19
CA THR A 139 38.06 36.98 -90.47
C THR A 139 38.41 36.02 -91.61
N GLU A 140 37.47 35.78 -92.52
CA GLU A 140 37.68 35.21 -93.86
C GLU A 140 37.65 36.33 -94.92
N PRO A 141 37.96 36.12 -96.22
CA PRO A 141 38.67 35.03 -96.92
C PRO A 141 39.71 35.55 -97.96
N VAL A 142 40.58 34.67 -98.52
CA VAL A 142 41.14 34.87 -99.89
C VAL A 142 41.20 33.55 -100.65
N SER A 143 40.62 33.61 -101.86
CA SER A 143 40.48 32.58 -102.89
C SER A 143 41.75 32.39 -103.72
N THR A 144 42.14 31.16 -104.02
CA THR A 144 42.96 30.83 -105.19
C THR A 144 42.65 29.44 -105.76
N ILE A 145 41.87 29.45 -106.84
CA ILE A 145 42.10 28.83 -108.17
C ILE A 145 42.64 27.38 -108.23
N TYR A 146 41.79 26.52 -108.80
CA TYR A 146 41.96 25.13 -109.26
C TYR A 146 43.01 24.95 -110.39
N PRO A 147 43.48 23.73 -110.68
CA PRO A 147 43.04 23.10 -111.94
C PRO A 147 42.81 21.56 -111.86
N PRO A 148 42.24 20.94 -112.93
CA PRO A 148 41.42 19.74 -112.84
C PRO A 148 42.10 18.39 -113.15
N SER A 149 41.37 17.33 -112.76
CA SER A 149 41.40 15.88 -113.09
C SER A 149 42.20 15.42 -114.31
N PRO A 150 42.69 14.15 -114.31
CA PRO A 150 41.82 12.97 -114.51
C PRO A 150 41.58 12.15 -113.25
#